data_AF-A0A832ZNR1-F1
#
_entry.id   AF-A0A832ZNR1-F1
#
_cell.length_a   1.000
_cell.length_b   1.000
_cell.length_c   1.000
_cell.angle_alpha   90.00
_cell.angle_beta   90.00
_cell.angle_gamma   90.00
#
_symmetry.space_group_name_H-M   'P 1'
#
loop_
_entity.id
_entity.type
_entity.pdbx_description
1 polymer ?
#
loop_
_entity_poly.entity_id
_entity_poly.type
_entity_poly.pdbx_seq_one_letter_code
_entity_poly.pdbx_strand_id
1 'polypeptide(L)'
;MIGESEALRDGVLDVAKLMAVAAKTAPKARGIDNIKILILNRREELEELAKSMEELAEKYGAFFKRDADNVRNSDVVVLIGATVVDLGLKTPEDYIADINLVMALLNLGIALGSAVKTAGIHNVDNRIMYT
;
A
#
# COMPACT_ATOMS: atom_id res chain seq x y z
N MET A 1 12.92 13.91 -26.99
CA MET A 1 11.47 14.15 -27.10
C MET A 1 10.81 12.91 -26.55
N ILE A 2 9.99 13.03 -25.52
CA ILE A 2 9.24 11.90 -24.94
C ILE A 2 7.82 11.90 -25.51
N GLY A 3 7.25 10.71 -25.72
CA GLY A 3 5.87 10.58 -26.20
C GLY A 3 4.84 10.85 -25.09
N GLU A 4 3.58 11.09 -25.45
CA GLU A 4 2.50 11.34 -24.47
C GLU A 4 2.32 10.18 -23.48
N SER A 5 2.26 8.93 -23.97
CA SER A 5 2.12 7.75 -23.12
C SER A 5 3.31 7.54 -22.18
N GLU A 6 4.52 7.86 -22.64
CA GLU A 6 5.74 7.81 -21.83
C GLU A 6 5.70 8.88 -20.74
N ALA A 7 5.35 10.12 -21.11
CA ALA A 7 5.23 11.23 -20.17
C ALA A 7 4.18 10.98 -19.07
N LEU A 8 3.03 10.40 -19.42
CA LEU A 8 1.99 10.04 -18.43
C LEU A 8 2.48 8.95 -17.47
N ARG A 9 3.07 7.87 -18.00
CA ARG A 9 3.58 6.77 -17.18
C ARG A 9 4.70 7.22 -16.23
N ASP A 10 5.62 8.03 -16.72
CA ASP A 10 6.70 8.60 -15.91
C ASP A 10 6.16 9.51 -14.81
N GLY A 11 5.18 10.36 -15.12
CA GLY A 11 4.52 11.22 -14.15
C GLY A 11 3.82 10.42 -13.04
N VAL A 12 3.09 9.36 -13.39
CA VAL A 12 2.45 8.46 -12.41
C VAL A 12 3.50 7.79 -11.53
N LEU A 13 4.60 7.33 -12.12
CA LEU A 13 5.71 6.70 -11.39
C LEU A 13 6.37 7.67 -10.41
N ASP A 14 6.56 8.93 -10.79
CA ASP A 14 7.13 9.94 -9.90
C ASP A 14 6.20 10.27 -8.74
N VAL A 15 4.89 10.36 -8.98
CA VAL A 15 3.91 10.51 -7.90
C VAL A 15 3.90 9.29 -6.99
N ALA A 16 4.00 8.07 -7.52
CA ALA A 16 4.11 6.85 -6.71
C ALA A 16 5.36 6.85 -5.79
N LYS A 17 6.50 7.38 -6.27
CA LYS A 17 7.70 7.57 -5.41
C LYS A 17 7.41 8.58 -4.29
N LEU A 18 6.71 9.68 -4.58
CA LEU A 18 6.31 10.66 -3.57
C LEU A 18 5.33 10.06 -2.55
N MET A 19 4.36 9.25 -2.99
CA MET A 19 3.46 8.50 -2.12
C MET A 19 4.24 7.59 -1.17
N ALA A 20 5.25 6.87 -1.68
CA ALA A 20 6.12 6.01 -0.88
C ALA A 20 6.88 6.81 0.19
N VAL A 21 7.46 7.97 -0.17
CA VAL A 21 8.12 8.85 0.79
C VAL A 21 7.14 9.34 1.85
N ALA A 22 5.94 9.77 1.47
CA ALA A 22 4.92 10.25 2.40
C ALA A 22 4.49 9.15 3.38
N ALA A 23 4.21 7.94 2.90
CA ALA A 23 3.90 6.79 3.76
C ALA A 23 5.05 6.47 4.73
N LYS A 24 6.28 6.43 4.22
CA LYS A 24 7.47 6.08 5.01
C LYS A 24 7.80 7.13 6.08
N THR A 25 7.45 8.39 5.86
CA THR A 25 7.75 9.50 6.80
C THR A 25 6.57 9.92 7.67
N ALA A 26 5.36 9.39 7.42
CA ALA A 26 4.17 9.64 8.23
C ALA A 26 4.41 9.38 9.74
N PRO A 27 3.67 10.00 10.67
CA PRO A 27 3.85 9.71 12.10
C PRO A 27 3.51 8.24 12.43
N LYS A 28 4.28 7.62 13.33
CA LYS A 28 4.06 6.24 13.82
C LYS A 28 4.03 6.20 15.35
N ALA A 29 3.36 5.19 15.89
CA ALA A 29 3.38 4.87 17.31
C ALA A 29 4.83 4.83 17.83
N ARG A 30 5.10 5.64 18.86
CA ARG A 30 6.43 5.81 19.48
C ARG A 30 7.57 6.20 18.51
N GLY A 31 7.26 6.67 17.30
CA GLY A 31 8.26 6.95 16.27
C GLY A 31 8.96 5.70 15.71
N ILE A 32 8.46 4.50 16.00
CA ILE A 32 9.03 3.24 15.51
C ILE A 32 8.39 2.92 14.15
N ASP A 33 9.23 2.89 13.12
CA ASP A 33 8.78 2.59 11.77
C ASP A 33 8.74 1.07 11.51
N ASN A 34 7.55 0.57 11.21
CA ASN A 34 7.27 -0.83 10.89
C ASN A 34 6.71 -1.01 9.47
N ILE A 35 6.70 0.05 8.66
CA ILE A 35 6.10 0.06 7.32
C ILE A 35 7.11 -0.42 6.28
N LYS A 36 6.67 -1.31 5.39
CA LYS A 36 7.40 -1.79 4.22
C LYS A 36 6.71 -1.27 2.97
N ILE A 37 7.50 -0.87 1.98
CA ILE A 37 6.97 -0.29 0.74
C ILE A 37 7.69 -0.93 -0.44
N LEU A 38 6.92 -1.26 -1.47
CA LEU A 38 7.43 -1.68 -2.78
C LEU A 38 6.63 -0.96 -3.87
N ILE A 39 7.29 -0.56 -4.95
CA ILE A 39 6.65 0.06 -6.11
C ILE A 39 6.80 -0.89 -7.28
N LEU A 40 5.68 -1.32 -7.85
CA LEU A 40 5.64 -2.18 -9.03
C LEU A 40 5.27 -1.32 -10.24
N ASN A 41 6.10 -1.34 -11.27
CA ASN A 41 5.87 -0.57 -12.49
C ASN A 41 6.16 -1.37 -13.77
N ARG A 42 6.55 -2.65 -13.64
CA ARG A 42 6.76 -3.57 -14.75
C ARG A 42 5.53 -4.46 -14.89
N ARG A 43 5.13 -4.75 -16.15
CA ARG A 43 3.93 -5.55 -16.43
C ARG A 43 4.02 -6.97 -15.85
N GLU A 44 5.22 -7.56 -15.85
CA GLU A 44 5.46 -8.87 -15.25
C GLU A 44 5.19 -8.88 -13.74
N GLU A 45 5.62 -7.85 -13.02
CA GLU A 45 5.41 -7.73 -11.56
C GLU A 45 3.92 -7.53 -11.22
N LEU A 46 3.23 -6.70 -12.01
CA LEU A 46 1.79 -6.48 -11.84
C LEU A 46 1.00 -7.76 -12.11
N GLU A 47 1.39 -8.54 -13.12
CA GLU A 47 0.76 -9.82 -13.42
C GLU A 47 1.02 -10.86 -12.32
N GLU A 48 2.23 -10.91 -11.75
CA GLU A 48 2.56 -11.78 -10.63
C GLU A 48 1.69 -11.47 -9.40
N LEU A 49 1.58 -10.19 -9.04
CA LEU A 49 0.70 -9.76 -7.95
C LEU A 49 -0.77 -10.12 -8.21
N ALA A 50 -1.26 -9.84 -9.43
CA ALA A 50 -2.65 -10.11 -9.79
C ALA A 50 -2.99 -11.61 -9.69
N LYS A 51 -2.10 -12.49 -10.14
CA LYS A 51 -2.27 -13.95 -9.99
C LYS A 51 -2.33 -14.38 -8.53
N SER A 52 -1.43 -13.87 -7.69
CA SER A 52 -1.49 -14.15 -6.25
C SER A 52 -2.81 -13.71 -5.65
N MET A 53 -3.35 -12.55 -6.04
CA MET A 53 -4.68 -12.09 -5.58
C MET A 53 -5.80 -13.03 -6.05
N GLU A 54 -5.74 -13.54 -7.29
CA GLU A 54 -6.73 -14.51 -7.78
C GLU A 54 -6.72 -15.82 -6.97
N GLU A 55 -5.54 -16.33 -6.63
CA GLU A 55 -5.38 -17.50 -5.75
C GLU A 55 -5.98 -17.24 -4.36
N LEU A 56 -5.81 -16.02 -3.83
CA LEU A 56 -6.38 -15.61 -2.55
C LEU A 56 -7.90 -15.46 -2.57
N ALA A 57 -8.51 -15.23 -3.75
CA ALA A 57 -9.95 -15.03 -3.88
C ALA A 57 -10.76 -16.25 -3.44
N GLU A 58 -10.23 -17.46 -3.66
CA GLU A 58 -10.86 -18.71 -3.20
C GLU A 58 -10.95 -18.79 -1.68
N LYS A 59 -9.96 -18.22 -0.97
CA LYS A 59 -9.84 -18.32 0.48
C LYS A 59 -10.51 -17.17 1.22
N TYR A 60 -10.42 -15.95 0.68
CA TYR A 60 -10.77 -14.74 1.41
C TYR A 60 -11.88 -13.93 0.75
N GLY A 61 -12.30 -14.29 -0.47
CA GLY A 61 -13.50 -13.76 -1.11
C GLY A 61 -13.25 -13.19 -2.51
N ALA A 62 -14.32 -13.15 -3.31
CA ALA A 62 -14.28 -12.76 -4.72
C ALA A 62 -13.80 -11.33 -5.00
N PHE A 63 -13.74 -10.44 -3.99
CA PHE A 63 -13.25 -9.09 -4.18
C PHE A 63 -11.76 -9.03 -4.56
N PHE A 64 -10.96 -10.03 -4.14
CA PHE A 64 -9.57 -10.13 -4.58
C PHE A 64 -9.44 -10.31 -6.09
N LYS A 65 -10.34 -11.08 -6.72
CA LYS A 65 -10.37 -11.25 -8.18
C LYS A 65 -10.65 -9.92 -8.90
N ARG A 66 -11.61 -9.14 -8.40
CA ARG A 66 -11.89 -7.80 -8.92
C ARG A 66 -10.67 -6.88 -8.79
N ASP A 67 -9.98 -6.93 -7.65
CA ASP A 67 -8.82 -6.07 -7.41
C ASP A 67 -7.58 -6.53 -8.20
N ALA A 68 -7.47 -7.83 -8.53
CA ALA A 68 -6.46 -8.34 -9.46
C ALA A 68 -6.59 -7.71 -10.85
N ASP A 69 -7.81 -7.56 -11.35
CA ASP A 69 -8.07 -6.87 -12.62
C ASP A 69 -7.70 -5.39 -12.55
N ASN A 70 -7.92 -4.72 -11.41
CA ASN A 70 -7.48 -3.34 -11.21
C ASN A 70 -5.94 -3.23 -11.23
N VAL A 71 -5.22 -4.18 -10.60
CA VAL A 71 -3.75 -4.25 -10.63
C VAL A 71 -3.25 -4.38 -12.07
N ARG A 72 -3.82 -5.29 -12.87
CA ARG A 72 -3.46 -5.44 -14.28
C ARG A 72 -3.71 -4.17 -15.08
N ASN A 73 -4.79 -3.44 -14.79
CA ASN A 73 -5.11 -2.21 -15.51
C ASN A 73 -4.36 -0.96 -15.00
N SER A 74 -3.54 -1.08 -13.96
CA SER A 74 -2.77 0.05 -13.41
C SER A 74 -1.42 0.22 -14.11
N ASP A 75 -0.94 1.46 -14.23
CA ASP A 75 0.43 1.75 -14.70
C ASP A 75 1.48 1.45 -13.62
N VAL A 76 1.13 1.73 -12.37
CA VAL A 76 1.99 1.58 -11.18
C VAL A 76 1.14 1.14 -9.99
N VAL A 77 1.69 0.24 -9.17
CA VAL A 77 1.09 -0.14 -7.88
C VAL A 77 2.09 0.14 -6.76
N VAL A 78 1.64 0.82 -5.70
CA VAL A 78 2.42 1.02 -4.47
C VAL A 78 1.92 0.04 -3.41
N LEU A 79 2.69 -1.00 -3.15
CA LEU A 79 2.42 -1.95 -2.07
C LEU A 79 2.92 -1.36 -0.75
N ILE A 80 2.02 -1.26 0.24
CA ILE A 80 2.35 -0.78 1.57
C ILE A 80 1.91 -1.85 2.57
N GLY A 81 2.89 -2.45 3.25
CA GLY A 81 2.67 -3.46 4.28
C GLY A 81 3.20 -3.01 5.63
N ALA A 82 2.79 -3.70 6.70
CA ALA A 82 3.29 -3.46 8.05
C ALA A 82 3.76 -4.77 8.68
N THR A 83 4.80 -4.67 9.49
CA THR A 83 5.27 -5.77 10.34
C THR A 83 4.82 -5.51 11.77
N VAL A 84 4.47 -6.56 12.51
CA VAL A 84 4.23 -6.42 13.96
C VAL A 84 5.59 -6.27 14.64
N VAL A 85 5.76 -5.19 15.38
CA VAL A 85 6.98 -4.87 16.13
C VAL A 85 6.62 -4.69 17.59
N ASP A 86 7.51 -5.10 18.49
CA ASP A 86 7.32 -4.83 19.91
C ASP A 86 7.55 -3.35 20.19
N LEU A 87 6.48 -2.65 20.58
CA LEU A 87 6.51 -1.25 20.94
C LEU A 87 6.75 -1.06 22.44
N GLY A 88 7.08 -2.11 23.19
CA GLY A 88 7.26 -2.08 24.65
C GLY A 88 5.97 -1.69 25.38
N LEU A 89 4.82 -1.94 24.76
CA LEU A 89 3.49 -1.72 25.32
C LEU A 89 3.01 -3.00 26.00
N LYS A 90 2.27 -2.85 27.10
CA LYS A 90 1.60 -3.97 27.74
C LYS A 90 0.15 -3.97 27.29
N THR A 91 -0.31 -5.08 26.73
CA THR A 91 -1.71 -5.27 26.37
C THR A 91 -2.56 -5.21 27.64
N PRO A 92 -3.56 -4.31 27.71
CA PRO A 92 -4.53 -4.30 28.81
C PRO A 92 -5.27 -5.64 28.92
N GLU A 93 -5.65 -6.04 30.14
CA GLU A 93 -6.26 -7.36 30.39
C GLU A 93 -7.63 -7.53 29.72
N ASP A 94 -8.33 -6.43 29.46
CA ASP A 94 -9.65 -6.39 28.82
C ASP A 94 -9.57 -6.37 27.27
N TYR A 95 -8.38 -6.26 26.70
CA TYR A 95 -8.20 -6.24 25.25
C TYR A 95 -8.21 -7.66 24.68
N ILE A 96 -9.04 -7.86 23.65
CA ILE A 96 -9.13 -9.14 22.93
C ILE A 96 -7.93 -9.34 21.99
N ALA A 97 -7.37 -8.24 21.49
CA ALA A 97 -6.28 -8.26 20.52
C ALA A 97 -4.97 -7.76 21.15
N ASP A 98 -3.87 -8.34 20.70
CA ASP A 98 -2.53 -7.89 21.05
C ASP A 98 -2.32 -6.41 20.68
N ILE A 99 -1.81 -5.62 21.63
CA ILE A 99 -1.65 -4.17 21.43
C ILE A 99 -0.66 -3.84 20.33
N ASN A 100 0.38 -4.66 20.13
CA ASN A 100 1.37 -4.42 19.09
C ASN A 100 0.78 -4.67 17.70
N LEU A 101 -0.10 -5.67 17.54
CA LEU A 101 -0.88 -5.87 16.32
C LEU A 101 -1.78 -4.66 16.02
N VAL A 102 -2.53 -4.17 17.02
CA VAL A 102 -3.40 -2.99 16.86
C VAL A 102 -2.59 -1.78 16.41
N MET A 103 -1.45 -1.53 17.05
CA MET A 103 -0.58 -0.40 16.71
C MET A 103 0.07 -0.56 15.33
N ALA A 104 0.42 -1.78 14.92
CA ALA A 104 0.94 -2.03 13.59
C ALA A 104 -0.09 -1.70 12.49
N LEU A 105 -1.36 -2.07 12.70
CA LEU A 105 -2.46 -1.73 11.79
C LEU A 105 -2.78 -0.23 11.82
N LEU A 106 -2.71 0.42 12.97
CA LEU A 106 -2.87 1.88 13.09
C LEU A 106 -1.79 2.62 12.28
N ASN A 107 -0.53 2.23 12.44
CA ASN A 107 0.59 2.79 11.67
C ASN A 107 0.38 2.58 10.16
N LEU A 108 -0.11 1.41 9.76
CA LEU A 108 -0.43 1.11 8.36
C LEU A 108 -1.50 2.07 7.82
N GLY A 109 -2.58 2.29 8.57
CA GLY A 109 -3.63 3.24 8.20
C GLY A 109 -3.12 4.67 8.02
N ILE A 110 -2.25 5.13 8.93
CA ILE A 110 -1.62 6.45 8.84
C ILE A 110 -0.73 6.58 7.58
N ALA A 111 0.04 5.52 7.27
CA ALA A 111 0.89 5.47 6.09
C ALA A 111 0.06 5.49 4.79
N LEU A 112 -0.99 4.68 4.71
CA LEU A 112 -1.93 4.64 3.59
C LEU A 112 -2.61 6.00 3.37
N GLY A 113 -3.12 6.62 4.43
CA GLY A 113 -3.74 7.95 4.34
C GLY A 113 -2.78 9.03 3.84
N SER A 114 -1.52 8.97 4.27
CA SER A 114 -0.47 9.91 3.83
C SER A 114 -0.10 9.71 2.35
N ALA A 115 -0.05 8.46 1.88
CA ALA A 115 0.16 8.13 0.48
C ALA A 115 -1.00 8.63 -0.40
N VAL A 116 -2.25 8.28 -0.06
CA VAL A 116 -3.44 8.67 -0.83
C VAL A 116 -3.61 10.19 -0.89
N LYS A 117 -3.35 10.89 0.22
CA LYS A 117 -3.31 12.38 0.23
C LYS A 117 -2.31 12.91 -0.80
N THR A 118 -1.13 12.30 -0.90
CA THR A 118 -0.08 12.73 -1.83
C THR A 118 -0.50 12.56 -3.28
N ALA A 119 -1.10 11.42 -3.64
CA ALA A 119 -1.69 11.23 -4.96
C ALA A 119 -2.73 12.31 -5.29
N GLY A 120 -3.61 12.61 -4.32
CA GLY A 120 -4.63 13.67 -4.45
C GLY A 120 -4.05 15.07 -4.67
N ILE A 121 -2.97 15.45 -3.99
CA ILE A 121 -2.27 16.74 -4.20
C ILE A 121 -1.80 16.89 -5.66
N HIS A 122 -1.39 15.78 -6.27
CA HIS A 122 -0.91 15.74 -7.65
C HIS A 122 -1.99 15.41 -8.68
N ASN A 123 -3.26 15.29 -8.27
CA ASN A 123 -4.39 14.89 -9.11
C ASN A 123 -4.17 13.57 -9.87
N VAL A 124 -3.43 12.63 -9.26
CA VAL A 124 -3.28 11.28 -9.80
C VAL A 124 -4.37 10.38 -9.22
N ASP A 125 -5.17 9.80 -10.11
CA ASP A 125 -6.21 8.85 -9.74
C ASP A 125 -5.60 7.63 -9.05
N ASN A 126 -6.23 7.14 -7.99
CA ASN A 126 -5.74 6.01 -7.23
C ASN A 126 -6.88 5.26 -6.53
N ARG A 127 -6.63 3.98 -6.23
CA ARG A 127 -7.56 3.10 -5.53
C ARG A 127 -6.83 2.29 -4.45
N ILE A 128 -7.37 2.30 -3.23
CA ILE A 128 -6.94 1.32 -2.21
C ILE A 128 -7.55 -0.04 -2.56
N MET A 129 -6.69 -1.04 -2.64
CA MET A 129 -7.01 -2.43 -2.95
C MET A 129 -6.56 -3.32 -1.78
N TYR A 130 -7.26 -4.43 -1.57
CA TYR A 130 -6.85 -5.44 -0.60
C TYR A 130 -6.06 -6.52 -1.34
N THR A 131 -4.89 -6.88 -0.80
CA THR A 131 -3.92 -7.80 -1.42
C THR A 131 -3.36 -8.75 -0.38
#